data_AF-A0A0F9IU17-F1
#
_entry.id   AF-A0A0F9IU17-F1
#
_cell.length_a   1.000
_cell.length_b   1.000
_cell.length_c   1.000
_cell.angle_alpha   90.00
_cell.angle_beta   90.00
_cell.angle_gamma   90.00
#
_symmetry.space_group_name_H-M   'P 1'
#
loop_
_entity.id
_entity.type
_entity.pdbx_description
1 polymer ?
#
loop_
_entity_poly.entity_id
_entity_poly.type
_entity_poly.pdbx_seq_one_letter_code
_entity_poly.pdbx_strand_id
1 'polypeptide(L)'
;GILQGIEFLNETQSGKKYILVFSDLKEELPKGVVRDVPFSLEGFTVIALNVTKLWGDNANPREYMDRLEEWRTKVEQGGGQWMVINDLERLDRMFER
;
A
#
# COMPACT_ATOMS: atom_id res chain seq x y z
N GLY A 1 -0.37 9.72 5.61
CA GLY A 1 0.41 8.50 5.43
C GLY A 1 1.00 8.50 4.04
N ILE A 2 0.42 7.75 3.11
CA ILE A 2 0.97 7.55 1.75
C ILE A 2 1.20 8.86 0.99
N LEU A 3 0.24 9.79 0.98
CA LEU A 3 0.39 11.05 0.24
C LEU A 3 1.64 11.84 0.66
N GLN A 4 1.87 11.97 1.97
CA GLN A 4 3.05 12.63 2.52
C GLN A 4 4.35 11.89 2.20
N GLY A 5 4.31 10.55 2.14
CA GLY A 5 5.46 9.74 1.70
C GLY A 5 5.79 9.94 0.22
N ILE A 6 4.77 10.09 -0.63
CA ILE A 6 4.94 10.42 -2.05
C ILE A 6 5.60 11.79 -2.21
N GLU A 7 5.08 12.81 -1.52
CA GLU A 7 5.62 14.17 -1.53
C GLU A 7 7.11 14.17 -1.14
N PHE A 8 7.43 13.57 0.00
CA PHE A 8 8.81 13.45 0.48
C PHE A 8 9.75 12.77 -0.54
N LEU A 9 9.35 11.62 -1.09
CA LEU A 9 10.19 10.87 -2.04
C LEU A 9 10.29 11.54 -3.42
N ASN A 10 9.35 12.41 -3.78
CA ASN A 10 9.46 13.22 -4.98
C ASN A 10 10.52 14.32 -4.83
N GLU A 11 10.68 14.88 -3.63
CA GLU A 11 11.70 15.90 -3.34
C GLU A 11 13.13 15.33 -3.36
N THR A 12 13.31 14.05 -3.05
CA THR A 12 14.64 13.42 -2.97
C THR A 12 15.26 13.08 -4.33
N GLN A 13 14.53 13.22 -5.45
CA GLN A 13 14.98 12.87 -6.81
C GLN A 13 15.59 11.46 -6.95
N SER A 14 15.13 10.48 -6.15
CA SER A 14 15.68 9.12 -6.19
C SER A 14 15.19 8.34 -7.43
N GLY A 15 16.08 7.53 -8.01
CA GLY A 15 15.75 6.70 -9.18
C GLY A 15 14.85 5.50 -8.87
N LYS A 16 14.73 5.10 -7.61
CA LYS A 16 13.77 4.11 -7.10
C LYS A 16 13.13 4.65 -5.83
N LYS A 17 11.82 4.46 -5.66
CA LYS A 17 11.06 4.98 -4.53
C LYS A 17 10.26 3.85 -3.90
N TYR A 18 10.46 3.62 -2.60
CA TYR A 18 9.79 2.54 -1.88
C TYR A 18 8.96 3.11 -0.73
N ILE A 19 7.70 2.68 -0.63
CA ILE A 19 6.81 3.02 0.49
C ILE A 19 6.41 1.73 1.18
N LEU A 20 6.80 1.59 2.45
CA LEU A 20 6.44 0.44 3.28
C LEU A 20 5.23 0.81 4.14
N VAL A 21 4.17 0.02 4.04
CA VAL A 21 2.89 0.28 4.71
C VAL A 21 2.64 -0.80 5.77
N PHE A 22 2.65 -0.38 7.04
CA PHE A 22 2.24 -1.19 8.17
C PHE A 22 0.81 -0.78 8.56
N SER A 23 -0.17 -1.58 8.15
CA SER A 23 -1.60 -1.27 8.34
C SER A 23 -2.47 -2.51 8.16
N ASP A 24 -3.70 -2.47 8.66
CA ASP A 24 -4.76 -3.41 8.28
C ASP A 24 -5.37 -3.07 6.90
N LEU A 25 -4.93 -1.96 6.27
CA LEU A 25 -5.38 -1.47 4.97
C LEU A 25 -6.87 -1.12 4.89
N LYS A 26 -7.57 -1.09 6.02
CA LYS A 26 -8.98 -0.70 6.07
C LYS A 26 -9.07 0.82 6.08
N GLU A 27 -9.68 1.39 5.06
CA GLU A 27 -9.95 2.83 5.01
C GLU A 27 -11.29 3.12 5.68
N GLU A 28 -11.26 3.68 6.90
CA GLU A 28 -12.46 4.18 7.56
C GLU A 28 -12.66 5.66 7.21
N LEU A 29 -13.54 5.93 6.25
CA LEU A 29 -13.94 7.29 5.89
C LEU A 29 -15.16 7.71 6.72
N PRO A 30 -15.13 8.88 7.39
CA PRO A 30 -16.33 9.45 7.99
C PRO A 30 -17.41 9.67 6.92
N LYS A 31 -18.68 9.54 7.33
CA LYS A 31 -19.81 9.79 6.42
C LYS A 31 -19.69 11.19 5.79
N GLY A 32 -19.74 11.26 4.46
CA GLY A 32 -19.66 12.50 3.69
C GLY A 32 -18.23 12.93 3.30
N VAL A 33 -17.20 12.18 3.68
CA VAL A 33 -15.82 12.45 3.25
C VAL A 33 -15.49 11.57 2.04
N VAL A 34 -15.24 12.19 0.90
CA VAL A 34 -14.75 11.52 -0.31
C VAL A 34 -13.23 11.64 -0.32
N ARG A 35 -12.55 10.49 -0.39
CA ARG A 35 -11.10 10.42 -0.55
C ARG A 35 -10.76 9.85 -1.92
N ASP A 36 -11.16 10.60 -2.94
CA ASP A 36 -10.90 10.29 -4.35
C ASP A 36 -9.74 11.16 -4.84
N VAL A 37 -8.53 10.86 -4.34
CA VAL A 37 -7.32 11.54 -4.77
C VAL A 37 -6.50 10.53 -5.57
N PRO A 38 -6.32 10.73 -6.88
CA PRO A 38 -5.49 9.84 -7.67
C PRO A 38 -4.04 9.95 -7.21
N PHE A 39 -3.41 8.83 -6.89
CA PHE A 39 -1.99 8.81 -6.59
C PHE A 39 -1.20 8.80 -7.91
N SER A 40 -0.23 9.70 -8.06
CA SER A 40 0.81 9.56 -9.09
C SER A 40 1.98 8.79 -8.47
N LEU A 41 2.13 7.54 -8.89
CA LEU A 41 3.03 6.54 -8.31
C LEU A 41 4.02 5.99 -9.32
N GLU A 42 4.25 6.69 -10.43
CA GLU A 42 5.28 6.31 -11.40
C GLU A 42 6.65 6.20 -10.73
N GLY A 43 7.29 5.03 -10.88
CA GLY A 43 8.58 4.72 -10.24
C GLY A 43 8.50 4.42 -8.75
N PHE A 44 7.30 4.33 -8.17
CA PHE A 44 7.09 3.89 -6.80
C PHE A 44 6.80 2.39 -6.72
N THR A 45 7.32 1.79 -5.66
CA THR A 45 6.97 0.45 -5.21
C THR A 45 6.35 0.55 -3.82
N VAL A 46 5.07 0.22 -3.71
CA VAL A 46 4.33 0.20 -2.44
C VAL A 46 4.28 -1.23 -1.93
N ILE A 47 4.73 -1.41 -0.69
CA ILE A 47 4.88 -2.72 -0.04
C ILE A 47 4.03 -2.73 1.22
N ALA A 48 2.97 -3.53 1.24
CA ALA A 48 2.20 -3.79 2.45
C ALA A 48 2.85 -4.90 3.27
N LEU A 49 3.15 -4.61 4.53
CA LEU A 49 3.85 -5.52 5.44
C LEU A 49 2.94 -6.02 6.54
N ASN A 50 2.91 -7.34 6.74
CA ASN A 50 2.19 -8.01 7.83
C ASN A 50 0.76 -7.48 8.00
N VAL A 51 0.00 -7.45 6.90
CA VAL A 51 -1.37 -6.93 6.89
C VAL A 51 -2.21 -7.71 7.89
N THR A 52 -2.68 -7.02 8.92
CA THR A 52 -3.38 -7.66 10.03
C THR A 52 -4.78 -8.08 9.56
N LYS A 53 -5.12 -9.35 9.77
CA LYS A 53 -6.48 -9.84 9.56
C LYS A 53 -7.39 -9.29 10.64
N LEU A 54 -8.51 -8.72 10.23
CA LEU A 54 -9.54 -8.21 11.10
C LEU A 54 -10.50 -9.32 11.52
N TRP A 55 -11.23 -9.09 12.60
CA TRP A 55 -12.19 -10.07 13.13
C TRP A 55 -13.29 -10.43 12.11
N GLY A 56 -13.72 -9.45 11.30
CA GLY A 56 -14.67 -9.65 10.18
C GLY A 56 -14.14 -10.61 9.11
N ASP A 57 -12.83 -10.62 8.85
CA ASP A 57 -12.23 -11.52 7.87
C ASP A 57 -12.36 -13.00 8.28
N ASN A 58 -12.46 -13.29 9.57
CA ASN A 58 -12.68 -14.66 10.04
C ASN A 58 -14.08 -15.16 9.66
N ALA A 59 -15.06 -14.25 9.60
CA ALA A 59 -16.41 -14.57 9.15
C ALA A 59 -16.49 -14.65 7.62
N ASN A 60 -15.77 -13.77 6.91
CA ASN A 60 -15.65 -13.80 5.46
C ASN A 60 -14.22 -13.49 5.00
N PRO A 61 -13.40 -14.51 4.68
CA PRO A 61 -12.01 -14.31 4.24
C PRO A 61 -11.86 -13.49 2.95
N ARG A 62 -12.95 -13.28 2.19
CA ARG A 62 -12.91 -12.44 0.99
C ARG A 62 -12.68 -10.97 1.34
N GLU A 63 -13.16 -10.48 2.48
CA GLU A 63 -12.99 -9.07 2.88
C GLU A 63 -11.51 -8.67 2.99
N TYR A 64 -10.65 -9.60 3.41
CA TYR A 64 -9.21 -9.42 3.40
C TYR A 64 -8.66 -9.32 1.97
N MET A 65 -9.06 -10.25 1.09
CA MET A 65 -8.59 -10.28 -0.30
C MET A 65 -9.06 -9.07 -1.08
N ASP A 66 -10.31 -8.65 -0.88
CA ASP A 66 -10.92 -7.49 -1.52
C ASP A 66 -10.18 -6.21 -1.13
N ARG A 67 -9.82 -6.05 0.16
CA ARG A 67 -8.98 -4.91 0.59
C ARG A 67 -7.61 -4.90 -0.08
N LEU A 68 -6.93 -6.05 -0.16
CA LEU A 68 -5.64 -6.11 -0.86
C LEU A 68 -5.78 -5.74 -2.33
N GLU A 69 -6.86 -6.19 -2.96
CA GLU A 69 -7.13 -5.96 -4.38
C GLU A 69 -7.50 -4.50 -4.68
N GLU A 70 -8.28 -3.86 -3.81
CA GLU A 70 -8.59 -2.44 -3.89
C GLU A 70 -7.32 -1.59 -3.83
N TRP A 71 -6.41 -1.92 -2.90
CA TRP A 71 -5.13 -1.22 -2.77
C TRP A 71 -4.20 -1.48 -3.96
N ARG A 72 -4.10 -2.73 -4.41
CA ARG A 72 -3.36 -3.09 -5.64
C ARG A 72 -3.84 -2.25 -6.82
N THR A 73 -5.15 -2.20 -7.02
CA THR A 73 -5.80 -1.46 -8.10
C THR A 73 -5.47 0.03 -8.03
N LYS A 74 -5.62 0.66 -6.86
CA LYS A 74 -5.27 2.09 -6.67
C LYS A 74 -3.81 2.39 -6.98
N VAL A 75 -2.89 1.52 -6.54
CA VAL A 75 -1.44 1.71 -6.76
C VAL A 75 -1.07 1.53 -8.23
N GLU A 76 -1.55 0.46 -8.86
CA GLU A 76 -1.26 0.17 -10.26
C GLU A 76 -1.90 1.18 -11.23
N GLN A 77 -3.13 1.64 -10.94
CA GLN A 77 -3.76 2.73 -11.70
C GLN A 77 -2.98 4.04 -11.58
N GLY A 78 -2.29 4.25 -10.46
CA GLY A 78 -1.36 5.36 -10.28
C GLY A 78 0.00 5.19 -10.97
N GLY A 79 0.25 4.07 -11.66
CA GLY A 79 1.52 3.76 -12.32
C GLY A 79 2.58 3.14 -11.41
N GLY A 80 2.21 2.79 -10.17
CA GLY A 80 3.10 2.17 -9.20
C GLY A 80 3.09 0.65 -9.24
N GLN A 81 4.02 0.04 -8.51
CA GLN A 81 4.06 -1.40 -8.27
C GLN A 81 3.54 -1.73 -6.87
N TRP A 82 2.75 -2.80 -6.75
CA TRP A 82 2.19 -3.28 -5.50
C TRP A 82 2.80 -4.62 -5.09
N MET A 83 3.14 -4.75 -3.81
CA MET A 83 3.55 -6.03 -3.22
C MET A 83 2.98 -6.19 -1.82
N VAL A 84 2.73 -7.44 -1.44
CA VAL A 84 2.37 -7.83 -0.07
C VAL A 84 3.44 -8.78 0.45
N ILE A 85 4.00 -8.47 1.61
CA ILE A 85 5.02 -9.28 2.27
C ILE A 85 4.55 -9.57 3.68
N ASN A 86 4.38 -10.86 3.99
CA ASN A 86 3.97 -11.33 5.31
C ASN A 86 5.16 -11.79 6.18
N ASP A 87 6.37 -11.69 5.65
CA ASP A 87 7.59 -12.17 6.29
C ASP A 87 8.71 -11.15 6.05
N LEU A 88 9.14 -10.49 7.14
CA LEU A 88 10.15 -9.45 7.10
C LEU A 88 11.52 -9.97 6.64
N GLU A 89 11.83 -11.26 6.81
CA GLU A 89 13.08 -11.84 6.27
C GLU A 89 13.09 -11.89 4.74
N ARG A 90 11.93 -11.72 4.08
CA ARG A 90 11.86 -11.57 2.62
C ARG A 90 12.14 -10.14 2.18
N LEU A 91 11.97 -9.17 3.06
CA LEU A 91 12.16 -7.75 2.76
C LEU A 91 13.64 -7.41 2.53
N ASP A 92 14.54 -7.92 3.36
CA ASP A 92 15.98 -7.65 3.25
C ASP A 92 16.53 -8.01 1.86
N ARG A 93 16.16 -9.20 1.36
CA ARG A 93 16.54 -9.69 0.03
C ARG A 93 16.07 -8.82 -1.14
N MET A 94 15.09 -7.94 -0.93
CA MET A 94 14.56 -7.11 -2.02
C MET A 94 15.39 -5.86 -2.28
N PHE A 95 16.17 -5.40 -1.29
CA PHE A 95 17.00 -4.20 -1.41
C PHE A 95 18.46 -4.51 -1.74
N GLU A 96 18.87 -5.79 -1.72
CA GLU A 96 20.22 -6.26 -2.02
C GLU A 96 20.60 -6.24 -3.52
N ARG A 97 19.80 -5.60 -4.39
CA ARG A 97 20.02 -5.55 -5.86
C ARG A 97 20.54 -4.22 -6.38
#